data_AF-A0A946V9Z2-F1
#
_entry.id   AF-A0A946V9Z2-F1
#
_cell.length_a   1.000
_cell.length_b   1.000
_cell.length_c   1.000
_cell.angle_alpha   90.00
_cell.angle_beta   90.00
_cell.angle_gamma   90.00
#
_symmetry.space_group_name_H-M   'P 1'
#
loop_
_entity.id
_entity.type
_entity.pdbx_description
1 polymer ?
#
loop_
_entity_poly.entity_id
_entity_poly.type
_entity_poly.pdbx_seq_one_letter_code
_entity_poly.pdbx_strand_id
1 'polypeptide(L)' 'YSATLANVGIAATSPDNFYSIAATVTNPNSQTFTLTATRAGQQAGDKCGNYTINQVQNRSVTGGSLTSQQCW' A
#
# COMPACT_ATOMS: atom_id res chain seq x y z
N TYR A 1 2.43 6.10 -21.57
CA TYR A 1 1.13 5.89 -20.91
C TYR A 1 1.32 6.10 -19.42
N SER A 2 0.57 7.01 -18.79
CA SER A 2 0.49 7.11 -17.33
C SER A 2 -0.73 6.28 -16.90
N ALA A 3 -0.52 5.22 -16.12
CA ALA A 3 -1.60 4.37 -15.64
C ALA A 3 -2.03 4.86 -14.25
N THR A 4 -3.30 5.22 -14.08
CA THR A 4 -3.87 5.41 -12.75
C THR A 4 -4.30 4.06 -12.17
N LEU A 5 -4.49 3.96 -10.86
CA LEU A 5 -5.04 2.75 -10.22
C LEU A 5 -6.39 2.35 -10.82
N ALA A 6 -7.20 3.33 -11.22
CA ALA A 6 -8.50 3.08 -11.84
C ALA A 6 -8.36 2.41 -13.22
N ASN A 7 -7.31 2.72 -13.99
CA ASN A 7 -7.06 2.10 -15.29
C ASN A 7 -6.78 0.60 -15.20
N VAL A 8 -6.37 0.11 -14.04
CA VAL A 8 -6.07 -1.31 -13.76
C VAL A 8 -7.08 -1.94 -12.79
N GLY A 9 -8.22 -1.29 -12.58
CA GLY A 9 -9.31 -1.83 -11.76
C GLY A 9 -9.01 -1.90 -10.25
N ILE A 10 -8.05 -1.12 -9.76
CA ILE A 10 -7.71 -1.05 -8.33
C ILE A 10 -8.39 0.17 -7.71
N ALA A 11 -9.10 -0.02 -6.61
CA ALA A 11 -9.66 1.08 -5.83
C ALA A 11 -8.54 1.84 -5.10
N ALA A 12 -8.61 3.18 -5.12
CA ALA A 12 -7.65 4.04 -4.43
C ALA A 12 -7.90 4.13 -2.90
N THR A 13 -8.96 3.49 -2.41
CA THR A 13 -9.30 3.42 -0.99
C THR A 13 -9.81 2.03 -0.63
N SER A 14 -9.65 1.63 0.62
CA SER A 14 -10.32 0.43 1.14
C SER A 14 -11.83 0.65 1.24
N PRO A 15 -12.66 -0.41 1.21
CA PRO A 15 -14.13 -0.27 1.26
C PRO A 15 -14.64 0.56 2.45
N ASP A 16 -14.00 0.41 3.61
CA ASP A 16 -14.36 1.13 4.84
C ASP A 16 -13.64 2.48 5.01
N ASN A 17 -12.89 2.94 4.00
CA ASN A 17 -12.12 4.20 4.02
C ASN A 17 -11.03 4.29 5.11
N PHE A 18 -10.57 3.15 5.61
CA PHE A 18 -9.50 3.04 6.60
C PHE A 18 -8.09 3.09 6.00
N TYR A 19 -7.98 2.90 4.68
CA TYR A 19 -6.72 3.03 3.97
C TYR A 19 -6.90 3.76 2.64
N SER A 20 -5.92 4.58 2.27
CA SER A 20 -5.71 5.07 0.91
C SER A 20 -4.63 4.23 0.23
N ILE A 21 -4.89 3.75 -0.98
CA ILE A 21 -4.00 2.90 -1.76
C ILE A 21 -3.29 3.73 -2.82
N ALA A 22 -1.98 3.60 -2.90
CA ALA A 22 -1.13 4.21 -3.93
C ALA A 22 -0.21 3.15 -4.54
N ALA A 23 0.09 3.26 -5.84
CA ALA A 23 1.09 2.45 -6.51
C ALA A 23 2.26 3.33 -6.97
N THR A 24 3.48 2.93 -6.62
CA THR A 24 4.70 3.55 -7.13
C THR A 24 5.42 2.56 -8.03
N VAL A 25 5.67 2.95 -9.28
CA VAL A 25 6.44 2.17 -10.25
C VAL A 25 7.86 2.73 -10.28
N THR A 26 8.83 1.95 -9.80
CA THR A 26 10.22 2.42 -9.65
C THR A 26 11.01 2.31 -10.95
N ASN A 27 10.68 1.33 -11.80
CA ASN A 27 11.22 1.22 -13.16
C ASN A 27 10.09 0.84 -14.14
N PRO A 28 9.68 1.76 -15.02
CA PRO A 28 8.59 1.54 -15.97
C PRO A 28 8.79 0.32 -16.88
N ASN A 29 10.05 -0.06 -17.12
CA ASN A 29 10.40 -1.17 -18.02
C ASN A 29 10.55 -2.51 -17.28
N SER A 30 10.55 -2.51 -15.94
CA SER A 30 10.85 -3.72 -15.15
C SER A 30 9.62 -4.39 -14.53
N GLN A 31 8.41 -3.89 -14.79
CA GLN A 31 7.17 -4.33 -14.13
C GLN A 31 7.32 -4.39 -12.58
N THR A 32 8.17 -3.52 -12.03
CA THR A 32 8.42 -3.43 -10.59
C THR A 32 7.55 -2.34 -10.00
N PHE A 33 6.81 -2.69 -8.95
CA PHE A 33 5.90 -1.77 -8.29
C PHE A 33 5.87 -2.03 -6.79
N THR A 34 5.55 -0.98 -6.05
CA THR A 34 5.17 -1.07 -4.63
C THR A 34 3.79 -0.47 -4.48
N LEU A 35 2.87 -1.25 -3.92
CA LEU A 35 1.60 -0.77 -3.42
C LEU A 35 1.79 -0.33 -1.96
N THR A 36 1.24 0.82 -1.63
CA THR A 36 1.22 1.36 -0.26
C THR A 36 -0.23 1.57 0.15
N ALA A 37 -0.63 0.99 1.27
CA ALA A 37 -1.86 1.30 1.96
C ALA A 37 -1.55 2.23 3.14
N THR A 38 -1.85 3.52 2.96
CA THR A 38 -1.67 4.55 3.98
C THR A 38 -2.88 4.59 4.89
N ARG A 39 -2.66 4.45 6.19
CA ARG A 39 -3.74 4.46 7.19
C ARG A 39 -4.49 5.80 7.19
N ALA A 40 -5.80 5.72 7.31
CA ALA A 40 -6.72 6.85 7.31
C ALA A 40 -7.88 6.59 8.29
N GLY A 41 -8.65 7.62 8.60
CA GLY A 41 -9.84 7.51 9.46
C GLY A 41 -9.53 6.85 10.81
N GLN A 42 -10.33 5.86 11.19
CA GLN A 42 -10.17 5.14 12.47
C GLN A 42 -8.86 4.36 12.57
N GLN A 43 -8.24 4.03 11.44
CA GLN A 43 -6.97 3.30 11.40
C GLN A 43 -5.75 4.20 11.61
N ALA A 44 -5.92 5.53 11.70
CA ALA A 44 -4.80 6.47 11.83
C ALA A 44 -3.87 6.18 13.02
N GLY A 45 -4.40 5.61 14.09
CA GLY A 45 -3.67 5.23 15.32
C GLY A 45 -3.12 3.79 15.33
N ASP A 46 -3.25 3.04 14.25
CA ASP A 46 -2.80 1.65 14.18
C ASP A 46 -1.27 1.54 14.36
N LYS A 47 -0.83 0.61 15.21
CA LYS A 47 0.59 0.41 15.55
C LYS A 47 1.39 -0.28 14.44
N CYS A 48 0.75 -0.96 13.50
CA CYS A 48 1.37 -1.47 12.29
C CYS A 48 1.70 -0.34 11.32
N GLY A 49 0.91 0.73 11.33
CA GLY A 49 1.17 1.89 10.51
C GLY A 49 0.67 1.72 9.06
N ASN A 50 1.52 2.01 8.09
CA ASN A 50 1.19 1.88 6.66
C ASN A 50 1.69 0.54 6.14
N TYR A 51 0.85 -0.16 5.38
CA TYR A 51 1.18 -1.44 4.78
C TYR A 51 1.80 -1.23 3.40
N THR A 52 2.74 -2.09 3.03
CA THR A 52 3.35 -2.10 1.69
C THR A 52 3.49 -3.52 1.16
N ILE A 53 3.25 -3.71 -0.13
CA ILE A 53 3.50 -4.97 -0.82
C ILE A 53 4.01 -4.70 -2.24
N ASN A 54 4.93 -5.52 -2.74
CA ASN A 54 5.49 -5.37 -4.08
C ASN A 54 5.12 -6.53 -5.03
N GLN A 55 5.60 -6.47 -6.27
CA GLN A 55 5.31 -7.47 -7.32
C GLN A 55 5.79 -8.90 -6.99
N VAL A 56 6.75 -9.06 -6.08
CA VAL A 56 7.24 -10.36 -5.60
C VAL A 56 6.63 -10.76 -4.25
N GLN A 57 5.50 -10.14 -3.88
CA GLN A 57 4.77 -10.36 -2.63
C GLN A 57 5.60 -10.09 -1.36
N ASN A 58 6.65 -9.27 -1.45
CA ASN A 58 7.36 -8.82 -0.26
C ASN A 58 6.47 -7.86 0.52
N ARG A 59 6.07 -8.27 1.71
CA ARG A 59 5.15 -7.58 2.62
C ARG A 59 5.95 -6.83 3.68
N SER A 60 5.63 -5.57 3.88
CA SER A 60 6.26 -4.76 4.92
C SER A 60 5.34 -3.70 5.50
N VAL A 61 5.74 -3.08 6.61
CA VAL A 61 5.05 -1.96 7.23
C VAL A 61 5.98 -0.78 7.48
N THR A 62 5.44 0.43 7.52
CA THR A 62 6.20 1.67 7.76
C THR A 62 5.43 2.66 8.64
N GLY A 63 6.15 3.50 9.39
CA GLY A 63 5.55 4.55 10.21
C GLY A 63 4.67 4.04 11.35
N GLY A 64 4.77 2.75 11.70
CA GLY A 64 4.23 2.12 12.89
C GLY A 64 5.34 1.75 13.88
N SER A 65 4.96 1.18 15.02
CA SER A 65 5.88 0.69 16.06
C SER A 65 6.07 -0.83 16.06
N LEU A 66 5.21 -1.57 15.34
CA LEU A 66 5.28 -3.03 15.22
C LEU A 66 6.06 -3.45 13.97
N THR A 67 6.60 -4.66 14.01
CA THR A 67 7.35 -5.24 12.88
C THR A 67 6.41 -5.80 11.81
N SER A 68 6.92 -5.99 10.59
CA SER A 68 6.17 -6.61 9.50
C SER A 68 5.62 -8.00 9.87
N GLN A 69 6.37 -8.78 10.66
CA GLN A 69 5.95 -10.12 11.10
C GLN A 69 4.78 -10.12 12.09
N GLN A 70 4.55 -9.01 12.79
CA GLN A 70 3.43 -8.87 13.73
C GLN A 70 2.15 -8.39 13.03
N CYS A 71 2.28 -7.83 11.83
CA CYS A 71 1.22 -7.06 11.17
C CYS A 71 0.67 -7.71 9.91
N TRP A 72 1.45 -8.57 9.24
CA TRP A 72 1.12 -9.29 8.02
C TRP A 72 1.00 -10.79 8.26
#